data_AF-A0A2Z5FV04-F1
#
_entry.id   AF-A0A2Z5FV04-F1
#
_cell.length_a   1.000
_cell.length_b   1.000
_cell.length_c   1.000
_cell.angle_alpha   90.00
_cell.angle_beta   90.00
_cell.angle_gamma   90.00
#
_symmetry.space_group_name_H-M   'P 1'
#
loop_
_entity.id
_entity.type
_entity.pdbx_description
1 polymer ?
#
loop_
_entity_poly.entity_id
_entity_poly.type
_entity_poly.pdbx_seq_one_letter_code
_entity_poly.pdbx_strand_id
1 'polypeptide(L)'
;MATYGKLPLSFEANHWQSHPHVKFLSRGQNYSVFLTDNAAVLALTKGLPSQPKAAAMAGKPWIKTDAKVKTEVVRMELAGAARECR
;
A
#
# COMPACT_ATOMS: atom_id res chain seq x y z
N MET A 1 5.36 -19.32 -12.77
CA MET A 1 5.56 -19.34 -11.30
C MET A 1 5.75 -17.89 -10.84
N ALA A 2 4.84 -17.38 -10.03
CA ALA A 2 4.81 -15.97 -9.68
C ALA A 2 5.91 -15.63 -8.65
N THR A 3 6.77 -14.67 -8.98
CA THR A 3 7.83 -14.17 -8.09
C THR A 3 7.26 -13.24 -7.02
N TYR A 4 6.51 -13.78 -6.06
CA TYR A 4 5.97 -13.04 -4.92
C TYR A 4 7.05 -12.55 -3.93
N GLY A 5 8.33 -12.94 -4.10
CA GLY A 5 9.46 -12.57 -3.23
C GLY A 5 10.40 -11.46 -3.73
N LYS A 6 10.10 -10.78 -4.85
CA LYS A 6 10.93 -9.68 -5.39
C LYS A 6 10.52 -8.28 -4.91
N LEU A 7 9.49 -8.21 -4.08
CA LEU A 7 9.09 -6.98 -3.44
C LEU A 7 9.78 -6.97 -2.08
N PRO A 8 10.72 -6.05 -1.80
CA PRO A 8 11.26 -5.90 -0.45
C PRO A 8 10.10 -5.45 0.45
N LEU A 9 9.42 -6.41 1.05
CA LEU A 9 8.34 -6.17 2.01
C LEU A 9 8.97 -5.96 3.37
N SER A 10 9.61 -4.79 3.54
CA SER A 10 10.07 -4.36 4.85
C SER A 10 8.91 -3.75 5.60
N PHE A 11 8.78 -4.11 6.88
CA PHE A 11 7.80 -3.51 7.79
C PHE A 11 8.48 -2.45 8.63
N GLU A 12 7.82 -1.31 8.76
CA GLU A 12 8.26 -0.18 9.57
C GLU A 12 7.25 0.04 10.69
N ALA A 13 7.73 0.36 11.89
CA ALA A 13 6.86 0.70 13.01
C ALA A 13 6.07 1.98 12.70
N ASN A 14 4.79 2.01 13.07
CA ASN A 14 3.96 3.18 12.90
C ASN A 14 4.31 4.25 13.95
N HIS A 15 5.10 5.23 13.54
CA HIS A 15 5.36 6.46 14.28
C HIS A 15 4.47 7.58 13.74
N TRP A 16 3.15 7.44 13.89
CA TRP A 16 2.14 8.42 13.48
C TRP A 16 1.99 8.61 11.96
N GLN A 17 2.52 7.70 11.14
CA GLN A 17 2.34 7.78 9.70
C GLN A 17 1.00 7.20 9.23
N SER A 18 0.26 6.53 10.11
CA SER A 18 -1.05 5.93 9.87
C SER A 18 -1.92 5.87 11.14
N HIS A 19 -3.09 5.23 11.05
CA HIS A 19 -4.04 5.11 12.14
C HIS A 19 -3.39 4.50 13.40
N PRO A 20 -3.70 4.98 14.63
CA PRO A 20 -3.04 4.54 15.85
C PRO A 20 -3.07 3.02 16.13
N HIS A 21 -4.11 2.33 15.64
CA HIS A 21 -4.24 0.87 15.78
C HIS A 21 -3.31 0.07 14.86
N VAL A 22 -2.66 0.73 13.89
CA VAL A 22 -1.65 0.10 13.04
C VAL A 22 -0.34 0.09 13.81
N LYS A 23 0.22 -1.10 14.02
CA LYS A 23 1.53 -1.28 14.65
C LYS A 23 2.66 -1.21 13.64
N PHE A 24 2.46 -1.82 12.48
CA PHE A 24 3.45 -1.87 11.42
C PHE A 24 2.81 -1.57 10.07
N LEU A 25 3.60 -0.97 9.18
CA LEU A 25 3.18 -0.69 7.82
C LEU A 25 4.28 -1.07 6.83
N SER A 26 3.89 -1.40 5.61
CA SER A 26 4.81 -1.55 4.48
C SER A 26 4.24 -0.80 3.28
N ARG A 27 5.09 -0.09 2.54
CA ARG A 27 4.68 0.74 1.41
C ARG A 27 5.58 0.48 0.22
N GLY A 28 4.98 0.45 -0.95
CA GLY A 28 5.71 0.46 -2.20
C GLY A 28 4.92 1.12 -3.31
N GLN A 29 5.47 1.09 -4.52
CA GLN A 29 5.00 1.93 -5.62
C GLN A 29 3.54 1.68 -6.04
N ASN A 30 2.98 0.50 -5.74
CA ASN A 30 1.61 0.13 -6.11
C ASN A 30 0.87 -0.63 -5.00
N TYR A 31 1.37 -0.61 -3.77
CA TYR A 31 0.73 -1.34 -2.68
C TYR A 31 1.01 -0.68 -1.33
N SER A 32 0.14 -0.95 -0.38
CA SER A 32 0.36 -0.64 1.03
C SER A 32 -0.21 -1.75 1.89
N VAL A 33 0.53 -2.16 2.90
CA VAL A 33 0.12 -3.14 3.91
C VAL A 33 0.09 -2.47 5.26
N PHE A 34 -0.99 -2.69 6.01
CA PHE A 34 -1.15 -2.24 7.38
C PHE A 34 -1.40 -3.46 8.27
N LEU A 35 -0.63 -3.57 9.35
CA LEU A 35 -0.78 -4.62 10.35
C LEU A 35 -1.26 -4.00 11.66
N THR A 36 -2.39 -4.48 12.14
CA THR A 36 -2.87 -4.25 13.51
C THR A 36 -2.61 -5.51 14.34
N ASP A 37 -3.01 -5.50 15.61
CA ASP A 37 -2.95 -6.70 16.45
C ASP A 37 -3.69 -7.91 15.87
N ASN A 38 -4.83 -7.68 15.22
CA ASN A 38 -5.78 -8.73 14.87
C ASN A 38 -6.03 -8.89 13.37
N ALA A 39 -5.51 -7.98 12.55
CA ALA A 39 -5.79 -8.00 11.11
C ALA A 39 -4.63 -7.46 10.28
N ALA A 40 -4.59 -7.92 9.03
CA ALA A 40 -3.78 -7.37 7.97
C ALA A 40 -4.67 -6.75 6.89
N VAL A 41 -4.38 -5.52 6.49
CA VAL A 41 -5.06 -4.83 5.40
C VAL A 41 -4.05 -4.59 4.28
N LEU A 42 -4.28 -5.19 3.12
CA LEU A 42 -3.53 -4.98 1.89
C LEU A 42 -4.35 -4.14 0.93
N ALA A 43 -3.83 -2.97 0.55
CA ALA A 43 -4.37 -2.15 -0.52
C ALA A 43 -3.44 -2.26 -1.74
N LEU A 44 -3.95 -2.76 -2.86
CA LEU A 44 -3.26 -2.82 -4.14
C LEU A 44 -3.81 -1.74 -5.05
N THR A 45 -2.95 -0.84 -5.50
CA THR A 45 -3.33 0.26 -6.39
C THR A 45 -2.88 -0.06 -7.80
N LYS A 46 -3.82 -0.24 -8.71
CA LYS A 46 -3.56 -0.39 -10.14
C LYS A 46 -3.62 1.00 -10.78
N GLY A 47 -2.50 1.72 -10.72
CA GLY A 47 -2.28 3.01 -11.35
C GLY A 47 -1.20 2.93 -12.43
N LEU A 48 -1.23 3.85 -13.40
CA LEU A 48 -0.22 3.92 -14.47
C LEU A 48 1.20 3.97 -13.90
N PRO A 49 2.20 3.41 -14.62
CA PRO A 49 3.59 3.44 -14.20
C PRO A 49 3.96 4.85 -13.77
N SER A 50 4.48 4.96 -12.54
CA SER A 50 4.98 6.20 -11.96
C SER A 50 5.83 6.91 -13.01
N GLN A 51 5.32 8.01 -13.58
CA GLN A 51 6.08 8.76 -14.57
C GLN A 51 7.44 9.13 -13.95
N PRO A 52 8.57 8.83 -14.62
CA PRO A 52 9.86 9.27 -14.14
C PRO A 52 9.83 10.79 -14.02
N LYS A 53 10.27 11.29 -12.87
CA LYS A 53 10.29 12.71 -12.45
C LYS A 53 11.05 13.64 -13.43
N ALA A 54 11.70 13.08 -14.45
CA ALA A 54 12.44 13.78 -15.50
C ALA A 54 11.56 14.37 -16.63
N ALA A 55 10.31 13.90 -16.82
CA ALA A 55 9.44 14.42 -17.89
C ALA A 55 8.76 15.76 -17.55
N ALA A 56 8.91 16.26 -16.31
CA ALA A 56 8.27 17.50 -15.86
C ALA A 56 8.91 18.80 -16.39
N MET A 57 10.00 18.72 -17.16
CA MET A 57 10.70 19.89 -17.69
C MET A 57 10.41 20.19 -19.18
N ALA A 58 9.64 19.35 -19.88
CA ALA A 58 9.27 19.60 -21.28
C ALA A 58 7.84 20.14 -21.36
N GLY A 59 7.72 21.47 -21.48
CA GLY A 59 6.45 22.17 -21.56
C GLY A 59 5.56 21.69 -22.71
N LYS A 60 4.42 21.08 -22.37
CA LYS A 60 3.17 21.03 -23.14
C LYS A 60 2.04 20.58 -22.19
N PRO A 61 0.91 21.31 -22.07
CA PRO A 61 -0.21 20.89 -21.24
C PRO A 61 -1.03 19.87 -22.03
N TRP A 62 -0.66 18.59 -21.96
CA TRP A 62 -1.48 17.55 -22.56
C TRP A 62 -2.56 17.11 -21.57
N ILE A 63 -3.80 17.16 -22.05
CA ILE A 63 -5.04 16.76 -21.40
C ILE A 63 -4.82 15.42 -20.68
N LYS A 64 -4.94 15.43 -19.36
CA LYS A 64 -4.83 14.22 -18.56
C LYS A 64 -6.15 13.51 -18.69
N THR A 65 -6.25 12.51 -19.57
CA THR A 65 -7.31 11.50 -19.46
C THR A 65 -7.29 11.03 -18.02
N ASP A 66 -8.43 11.07 -17.34
CA ASP A 66 -8.64 10.65 -15.97
C ASP A 66 -8.23 9.18 -15.85
N ALA A 67 -6.95 8.98 -15.56
CA ALA A 67 -6.41 7.69 -15.20
C ALA A 67 -7.17 7.22 -13.96
N LYS A 68 -8.21 6.41 -14.16
CA LYS A 68 -9.02 5.83 -13.11
C LYS A 68 -8.12 4.92 -12.27
N VAL A 69 -7.57 5.47 -11.20
CA VAL A 69 -6.78 4.69 -10.23
C VAL A 69 -7.76 3.77 -9.51
N LYS A 70 -7.65 2.47 -9.76
CA LYS A 70 -8.45 1.46 -9.06
C LYS A 70 -7.63 0.89 -7.92
N THR A 71 -8.14 1.00 -6.70
CA THR A 71 -7.55 0.37 -5.51
C THR A 71 -8.40 -0.82 -5.10
N GLU A 72 -7.79 -1.98 -5.00
CA GLU A 72 -8.39 -3.21 -4.52
C GLU A 72 -7.90 -3.47 -3.09
N VAL A 73 -8.82 -3.69 -2.16
CA VAL A 73 -8.50 -3.84 -0.74
C VAL A 73 -8.86 -5.25 -0.29
N VAL A 74 -7.90 -5.93 0.31
CA VAL A 74 -8.08 -7.22 0.97
C VAL A 74 -7.84 -7.04 2.45
N ARG A 75 -8.80 -7.46 3.27
CA ARG A 75 -8.66 -7.54 4.73
C ARG A 75 -8.59 -9.00 5.13
N MET A 76 -7.58 -9.36 5.89
CA MET A 76 -7.36 -10.67 6.46
C MET A 76 -7.42 -10.56 7.97
N GLU A 77 -8.14 -11.46 8.64
CA GLU A 77 -8.08 -11.58 10.09
C GLU A 77 -7.01 -12.60 10.47
N LEU A 78 -6.22 -12.27 11.49
CA LEU A 78 -5.13 -13.11 11.96
C LEU A 78 -5.69 -14.15 12.93
N ALA A 79 -5.77 -15.40 12.49
CA ALA A 79 -6.19 -16.50 13.36
C ALA A 79 -5.21 -16.66 14.53
N GLY A 80 -5.74 -16.75 15.76
CA GLY A 80 -4.94 -16.84 16.97
C GLY A 80 -4.36 -15.51 17.45
N ALA A 81 -4.60 -14.39 16.74
CA ALA A 81 -4.40 -13.08 17.34
C ALA A 81 -5.24 -12.99 18.60
N ALA A 82 -4.66 -12.43 19.66
CA ALA A 82 -5.32 -12.28 20.94
C ALA A 82 -6.54 -11.38 20.70
N ARG A 83 -7.71 -12.01 20.55
CA ARG A 83 -8.98 -11.33 20.75
C ARG A 83 -8.90 -10.81 22.16
N GLU A 84 -8.69 -9.51 22.29
CA GLU A 84 -8.81 -8.79 23.55
C GLU A 84 -10.13 -9.26 24.19
N CYS A 85 -9.99 -10.14 25.17
CA CYS A 85 -11.09 -10.67 25.93
C CYS A 85 -11.61 -9.50 26.75
N ARG A 86 -12.73 -8.92 26.31
CA ARG A 86 -13.37 -7.79 26.98
C ARG A 86 -14.04 -8.23 28.26
#